data_AF-H0VNK1-F1
#
_entry.id   AF-H0VNK1-F1
#
_cell.length_a   1.000
_cell.length_b   1.000
_cell.length_c   1.000
_cell.angle_alpha   90.00
_cell.angle_beta   90.00
_cell.angle_gamma   90.00
#
_symmetry.space_group_name_H-M   'P 1'
#
loop_
_entity.id
_entity.type
_entity.pdbx_description
1 polymer ?
#
loop_
_entity_poly.entity_id
_entity_poly.type
_entity_poly.pdbx_seq_one_letter_code
_entity_poly.pdbx_strand_id
1 'polypeptide(L)'
;MAEVSIDQSKLPGVKEVCRDFAVLEDHTLAHNLQEQEIEHHLASNIQRNRLVQHDLQVAKQLQEEDLKAQAQLLKRYKDLEQQDCEIAQEIQEKLAIEAERRRIQEKKDEDIARLLQEKELQEEKKRKKHIPEFSGADIYGDSYYEDGGMRSRVTKEAVCAPPSRVTHRDQEWYDAEIARKLQEEEILEIARLLMAEEKKAYKKAKEREKTSVDKKHDPECKSKTAKPAHSKSKESSEAHRWRTDRPARPPPGAQMEAEDLNGPHFTNQHSSSRHCAKSESSHKGFHYKQ
;
A
#
# COMPACT_ATOMS: atom_id res chain seq x y z
N MET A 1 81.23 66.41 27.87
CA MET A 1 80.29 65.58 27.08
C MET A 1 80.66 65.78 25.62
N ALA A 2 80.58 64.75 24.77
CA ALA A 2 80.87 64.93 23.35
C ALA A 2 79.63 65.55 22.67
N GLU A 3 79.75 66.79 22.19
CA GLU A 3 78.74 67.38 21.32
C GLU A 3 78.78 66.68 19.96
N VAL A 4 77.74 65.93 19.64
CA VAL A 4 77.59 65.28 18.33
C VAL A 4 77.07 66.35 17.36
N SER A 5 77.98 66.94 16.60
CA SER A 5 77.64 67.89 15.53
C SER A 5 76.94 67.16 14.39
N ILE A 6 75.62 67.37 14.26
CA ILE A 6 74.80 66.74 13.23
C ILE A 6 75.00 67.48 11.89
N ASP A 7 75.40 66.74 10.86
CA ASP A 7 75.59 67.26 9.51
C ASP A 7 74.25 67.53 8.82
N GLN A 8 73.85 68.80 8.82
CA GLN A 8 72.58 69.25 8.23
C GLN A 8 72.51 69.00 6.71
N SER A 9 73.63 68.81 6.01
CA SER A 9 73.63 68.51 4.57
C SER A 9 73.17 67.07 4.24
N LYS A 10 73.09 66.19 5.25
CA LYS A 10 72.69 64.78 5.12
C LYS A 10 71.30 64.48 5.69
N LEU A 11 70.59 65.48 6.23
CA LEU A 11 69.25 65.28 6.77
C LEU A 11 68.20 65.40 5.65
N PRO A 12 67.26 64.43 5.52
CA PRO A 12 66.19 64.52 4.54
C PRO A 12 65.29 65.72 4.83
N GLY A 13 64.75 66.33 3.78
CA GLY A 13 63.88 67.50 3.95
C GLY A 13 62.57 67.13 4.65
N VAL A 14 62.00 68.02 5.47
CA VAL A 14 60.71 67.74 6.16
C VAL A 14 59.62 67.31 5.18
N LYS A 15 59.57 67.91 3.99
CA LYS A 15 58.63 67.55 2.90
C LYS A 15 58.88 66.17 2.28
N GLU A 16 60.09 65.64 2.42
CA GLU A 16 60.47 64.30 1.95
C GLU A 16 60.02 63.26 2.99
N VAL A 17 60.40 63.47 4.25
CA VAL A 17 59.95 62.66 5.39
C VAL A 17 58.42 62.57 5.42
N CYS A 18 57.69 63.68 5.28
CA CYS A 18 56.22 63.66 5.24
C CYS A 18 55.63 62.85 4.07
N ARG A 19 56.30 62.77 2.91
CA ARG A 19 55.85 61.91 1.79
C ARG A 19 56.10 60.44 2.11
N ASP A 20 57.27 60.12 2.65
CA ASP A 20 57.65 58.75 2.98
C ASP A 20 56.72 58.17 4.05
N PHE A 21 56.35 58.96 5.06
CA PHE A 21 55.33 58.59 6.05
C PHE A 21 53.95 58.37 5.41
N ALA A 22 53.47 59.26 4.54
CA ALA A 22 52.19 59.07 3.85
C ALA A 22 52.18 57.77 3.01
N VAL A 23 53.27 57.46 2.29
CA VAL A 23 53.41 56.21 1.53
C VAL A 23 53.43 54.98 2.44
N LEU A 24 54.06 55.06 3.62
CA LEU A 24 54.08 53.98 4.61
C LEU A 24 52.71 53.75 5.28
N GLU A 25 51.97 54.81 5.57
CA GLU A 25 50.61 54.76 6.08
C GLU A 25 49.65 54.13 5.05
N ASP A 26 49.68 54.62 3.81
CA ASP A 26 48.91 54.06 2.69
C ASP A 26 49.26 52.60 2.41
N HIS A 27 50.54 52.23 2.43
CA HIS A 27 50.98 50.85 2.25
C HIS A 27 50.48 49.92 3.37
N THR A 28 50.54 50.40 4.61
CA THR A 28 50.04 49.66 5.78
C THR A 28 48.53 49.47 5.71
N LEU A 29 47.78 50.50 5.31
CA LEU A 29 46.34 50.42 5.09
C LEU A 29 46.00 49.43 3.96
N ALA A 30 46.70 49.51 2.82
CA ALA A 30 46.51 48.62 1.69
C ALA A 30 46.79 47.15 2.05
N HIS A 31 47.85 46.88 2.81
CA HIS A 31 48.17 45.54 3.31
C HIS A 31 47.06 44.99 4.21
N ASN A 32 46.60 45.77 5.19
CA ASN A 32 45.54 45.36 6.11
C ASN A 32 44.21 45.07 5.38
N LEU A 33 43.87 45.88 4.36
CA LEU A 33 42.68 45.65 3.52
C LEU A 33 42.83 44.37 2.68
N GLN A 34 44.02 44.13 2.11
CA GLN A 34 44.32 42.91 1.37
C GLN A 34 44.24 41.66 2.25
N GLU A 35 44.75 41.71 3.49
CA GLU A 35 44.62 40.61 4.46
C GLU A 35 43.15 40.33 4.79
N GLN A 36 42.35 41.36 5.08
CA GLN A 36 40.91 41.20 5.35
C GLN A 36 40.16 40.58 4.16
N GLU A 37 40.47 40.98 2.93
CA GLU A 37 39.89 40.40 1.72
C GLU A 37 40.27 38.91 1.57
N ILE A 38 41.55 38.57 1.75
CA ILE A 38 42.05 37.19 1.68
C ILE A 38 41.40 36.32 2.78
N GLU A 39 41.38 36.78 4.03
CA GLU A 39 40.77 36.05 5.14
C GLU A 39 39.28 35.79 4.92
N HIS A 40 38.53 36.81 4.50
CA HIS A 40 37.12 36.67 4.19
C HIS A 40 36.86 35.66 3.06
N HIS A 41 37.64 35.72 1.98
CA HIS A 41 37.54 34.77 0.88
C HIS A 41 37.90 33.34 1.31
N LEU A 42 38.96 33.16 2.10
CA LEU A 42 39.36 31.84 2.62
C LEU A 42 38.31 31.26 3.56
N ALA A 43 37.80 32.04 4.52
CA ALA A 43 36.75 31.59 5.44
C ALA A 43 35.48 31.15 4.69
N SER A 44 35.03 31.96 3.73
CA SER A 44 33.86 31.66 2.89
C SER A 44 34.11 30.45 1.96
N ASN A 45 35.33 30.29 1.44
CA ASN A 45 35.72 29.14 0.63
C ASN A 45 35.73 27.83 1.44
N ILE A 46 36.30 27.85 2.66
CA ILE A 46 36.29 26.72 3.59
C ILE A 46 34.86 26.30 3.93
N GLN A 47 33.96 27.26 4.20
CA GLN A 47 32.55 26.96 4.45
C GLN A 47 31.87 26.31 3.24
N ARG A 48 32.07 26.86 2.03
CA ARG A 48 31.50 26.30 0.78
C ARG A 48 32.03 24.89 0.49
N ASN A 49 33.33 24.65 0.69
CA ASN A 49 33.92 23.32 0.52
C ASN A 49 33.37 22.29 1.53
N ARG A 50 33.18 22.69 2.81
CA ARG A 50 32.54 21.82 3.82
C ARG A 50 31.11 21.45 3.44
N LEU A 51 30.34 22.41 2.92
CA LEU A 51 28.97 22.17 2.44
C LEU A 51 28.97 21.18 1.26
N VAL A 52 29.79 21.40 0.23
CA VAL A 52 29.89 20.49 -0.93
C VAL A 52 30.32 19.08 -0.51
N GLN A 53 31.24 18.93 0.45
CA GLN A 53 31.65 17.63 0.98
C GLN A 53 30.50 16.91 1.71
N HIS A 54 29.76 17.63 2.55
CA HIS A 54 28.58 17.11 3.24
C HIS A 54 27.49 16.67 2.26
N ASP A 55 27.15 17.54 1.30
CA ASP A 55 26.08 17.28 0.34
C ASP A 55 26.44 16.13 -0.60
N LEU A 56 27.73 15.99 -0.97
CA LEU A 56 28.24 14.83 -1.71
C LEU A 56 28.14 13.53 -0.88
N GLN A 57 28.35 13.59 0.43
CA GLN A 57 28.17 12.44 1.31
C GLN A 57 26.69 12.03 1.40
N VAL A 58 25.78 12.98 1.61
CA VAL A 58 24.34 12.73 1.68
C VAL A 58 23.81 12.21 0.34
N ALA A 59 24.24 12.78 -0.79
CA ALA A 59 23.85 12.32 -2.12
C ALA A 59 24.25 10.86 -2.37
N LYS A 60 25.44 10.45 -1.93
CA LYS A 60 25.90 9.04 -2.02
C LYS A 60 25.08 8.11 -1.13
N GLN A 61 24.77 8.51 0.10
CA GLN A 61 23.93 7.72 1.01
C GLN A 61 22.53 7.51 0.43
N LEU A 62 21.90 8.58 -0.07
CA LEU A 62 20.58 8.51 -0.70
C LEU A 62 20.59 7.61 -1.95
N GLN A 63 21.63 7.69 -2.78
CA GLN A 63 21.80 6.81 -3.94
C GLN A 63 21.95 5.32 -3.55
N GLU A 64 22.65 5.02 -2.45
CA GLU A 64 22.77 3.65 -1.95
C GLU A 64 21.42 3.13 -1.39
N GLU A 65 20.69 3.97 -0.66
CA GLU A 65 19.35 3.65 -0.15
C GLU A 65 18.34 3.39 -1.28
N ASP A 66 18.34 4.21 -2.34
CA ASP A 66 17.50 4.01 -3.53
C ASP A 66 17.79 2.68 -4.23
N LEU A 67 19.08 2.35 -4.45
CA LEU A 67 19.48 1.07 -5.05
C LEU A 67 19.05 -0.13 -4.18
N LYS A 68 19.17 0.01 -2.85
CA LYS A 68 18.74 -1.00 -1.88
C LYS A 68 17.21 -1.17 -1.87
N ALA A 69 16.46 -0.08 -1.97
CA ALA A 69 15.00 -0.10 -2.08
C ALA A 69 14.54 -0.77 -3.38
N GLN A 70 15.17 -0.44 -4.51
CA GLN A 70 14.93 -1.11 -5.80
C GLN A 70 15.23 -2.61 -5.74
N ALA A 71 16.34 -3.01 -5.13
CA ALA A 71 16.69 -4.42 -4.97
C ALA A 71 15.68 -5.20 -4.09
N GLN A 72 15.17 -4.59 -3.02
CA GLN A 72 14.11 -5.17 -2.19
C GLN A 72 12.79 -5.29 -2.93
N LEU A 73 12.42 -4.26 -3.71
CA LEU A 73 11.21 -4.24 -4.53
C LEU A 73 11.29 -5.32 -5.63
N LEU A 74 12.42 -5.43 -6.33
CA LEU A 74 12.65 -6.50 -7.32
C LEU A 74 12.58 -7.89 -6.68
N LYS A 75 13.12 -8.07 -5.46
CA LYS A 75 12.99 -9.33 -4.73
C LYS A 75 11.52 -9.65 -4.47
N ARG A 76 10.74 -8.70 -3.93
CA ARG A 76 9.29 -8.91 -3.69
C ARG A 76 8.51 -9.25 -4.96
N TYR A 77 8.86 -8.65 -6.09
CA TYR A 77 8.23 -9.00 -7.37
C TYR A 77 8.51 -10.45 -7.78
N LYS A 78 9.74 -10.95 -7.57
CA LYS A 78 10.08 -12.37 -7.81
C LYS A 78 9.40 -13.31 -6.83
N ASP A 79 9.37 -12.95 -5.54
CA ASP A 79 8.69 -13.72 -4.51
C ASP A 79 7.17 -13.81 -4.82
N LEU A 80 6.56 -12.75 -5.37
CA LEU A 80 5.16 -12.72 -5.82
C LEU A 80 4.95 -13.53 -7.11
N GLU A 81 5.82 -13.37 -8.11
CA GLU A 81 5.79 -14.15 -9.37
C GLU A 81 5.86 -15.66 -9.09
N GLN A 82 6.64 -16.08 -8.09
CA GLN A 82 6.69 -17.47 -7.61
C GLN A 82 5.36 -17.91 -6.99
N GLN A 83 4.75 -17.10 -6.11
CA GLN A 83 3.44 -17.40 -5.53
C GLN A 83 2.34 -17.50 -6.59
N ASP A 84 2.33 -16.58 -7.56
CA ASP A 84 1.38 -16.61 -8.67
C ASP A 84 1.57 -17.87 -9.55
N CYS A 85 2.81 -18.33 -9.75
CA CYS A 85 3.09 -19.60 -10.44
C CYS A 85 2.61 -20.82 -9.65
N GLU A 86 2.82 -20.85 -8.33
CA GLU A 86 2.33 -21.93 -7.45
C GLU A 86 0.79 -22.00 -7.45
N ILE A 87 0.12 -20.84 -7.31
CA ILE A 87 -1.35 -20.73 -7.37
C ILE A 87 -1.89 -21.17 -8.73
N ALA A 88 -1.26 -20.76 -9.84
CA ALA A 88 -1.66 -21.17 -11.18
C ALA A 88 -1.53 -22.69 -11.39
N GLN A 89 -0.47 -23.31 -10.86
CA GLN A 89 -0.30 -24.76 -10.88
C GLN A 89 -1.37 -25.47 -10.05
N GLU A 90 -1.65 -25.00 -8.83
CA GLU A 90 -2.68 -25.59 -7.97
C GLU A 90 -4.09 -25.51 -8.61
N ILE A 91 -4.42 -24.40 -9.26
CA ILE A 91 -5.67 -24.23 -10.01
C ILE A 91 -5.73 -25.22 -11.19
N GLN A 92 -4.64 -25.34 -11.96
CA GLN A 92 -4.55 -26.25 -13.11
C GLN A 92 -4.71 -27.71 -12.67
N GLU A 93 -4.09 -28.11 -11.56
CA GLU A 93 -4.23 -29.46 -10.98
C GLU A 93 -5.66 -29.73 -10.49
N LYS A 94 -6.29 -28.77 -9.78
CA LYS A 94 -7.69 -28.88 -9.35
C LYS A 94 -8.64 -29.09 -10.53
N LEU A 95 -8.47 -28.33 -11.60
CA LEU A 95 -9.26 -28.47 -12.84
C LEU A 95 -9.02 -29.83 -13.52
N ALA A 96 -7.76 -30.30 -13.57
CA ALA A 96 -7.45 -31.62 -14.13
C ALA A 96 -8.06 -32.77 -13.32
N ILE A 97 -8.01 -32.69 -11.98
CA ILE A 97 -8.63 -33.68 -11.09
C ILE A 97 -10.15 -33.66 -11.23
N GLU A 98 -10.78 -32.49 -11.33
CA GLU A 98 -12.22 -32.41 -11.57
C GLU A 98 -12.62 -32.98 -12.93
N ALA A 99 -11.85 -32.69 -13.98
CA ALA A 99 -12.08 -33.23 -15.32
C ALA A 99 -12.00 -34.77 -15.36
N GLU A 100 -11.00 -35.40 -14.73
CA GLU A 100 -10.95 -36.87 -14.68
C GLU A 100 -12.05 -37.46 -13.79
N ARG A 101 -12.48 -36.77 -12.72
CA ARG A 101 -13.66 -37.17 -11.93
C ARG A 101 -14.94 -37.15 -12.77
N ARG A 102 -15.16 -36.10 -13.57
CA ARG A 102 -16.29 -36.03 -14.52
C ARG A 102 -16.21 -37.17 -15.55
N ARG A 103 -15.05 -37.39 -16.15
CA ARG A 103 -14.83 -38.49 -17.12
C ARG A 103 -15.06 -39.88 -16.53
N ILE A 104 -14.73 -40.09 -15.26
CA ILE A 104 -15.04 -41.35 -14.54
C ILE A 104 -16.55 -41.46 -14.29
N GLN A 105 -17.24 -40.36 -13.98
CA GLN A 105 -18.68 -40.35 -13.76
C GLN A 105 -19.44 -40.59 -15.07
N GLU A 106 -19.09 -39.90 -16.15
CA GLU A 106 -19.62 -40.10 -17.50
C GLU A 106 -19.53 -41.58 -17.93
N LYS A 107 -18.38 -42.24 -17.71
CA LYS A 107 -18.23 -43.69 -17.98
C LYS A 107 -19.15 -44.58 -17.15
N LYS A 108 -19.40 -44.25 -15.87
CA LYS A 108 -20.36 -45.00 -15.04
C LYS A 108 -21.79 -44.82 -15.54
N ASP A 109 -22.13 -43.61 -15.97
CA ASP A 109 -23.45 -43.28 -16.47
C ASP A 109 -23.67 -43.92 -17.86
N GLU A 110 -22.64 -43.97 -18.72
CA GLU A 110 -22.59 -44.78 -19.95
C GLU A 110 -22.77 -46.28 -19.66
N ASP A 111 -22.09 -46.85 -18.66
CA ASP A 111 -22.24 -48.26 -18.25
C ASP A 111 -23.68 -48.57 -17.80
N ILE A 112 -24.30 -47.69 -17.02
CA ILE A 112 -25.70 -47.81 -16.60
C ILE A 112 -26.63 -47.75 -17.82
N ALA A 113 -26.42 -46.81 -18.74
CA ALA A 113 -27.20 -46.68 -19.96
C ALA A 113 -27.10 -47.93 -20.84
N ARG A 114 -25.89 -48.47 -21.03
CA ARG A 114 -25.66 -49.73 -21.76
C ARG A 114 -26.38 -50.92 -21.13
N LEU A 115 -26.29 -51.06 -19.81
CA LEU A 115 -26.95 -52.15 -19.07
C LEU A 115 -28.49 -52.04 -19.13
N LEU A 116 -29.03 -50.83 -19.11
CA LEU A 116 -30.47 -50.60 -19.25
C LEU A 116 -30.95 -50.96 -20.66
N GLN A 117 -30.22 -50.51 -21.69
CA GLN A 117 -30.52 -50.82 -23.09
C GLN A 117 -30.44 -52.31 -23.40
N GLU A 118 -29.45 -53.03 -22.86
CA GLU A 118 -29.38 -54.49 -23.03
C GLU A 118 -30.56 -55.20 -22.38
N LYS A 119 -30.97 -54.78 -21.17
CA LYS A 119 -32.14 -55.33 -20.48
C LYS A 119 -33.43 -55.13 -21.29
N GLU A 120 -33.64 -53.96 -21.88
CA GLU A 120 -34.79 -53.69 -22.75
C GLU A 120 -34.81 -54.62 -23.97
N LEU A 121 -33.67 -54.77 -24.67
CA LEU A 121 -33.53 -55.71 -25.79
C LEU A 121 -33.74 -57.18 -25.38
N GLN A 122 -33.35 -57.57 -24.16
CA GLN A 122 -33.63 -58.90 -23.63
C GLN A 122 -35.12 -59.07 -23.26
N GLU A 123 -35.79 -58.04 -22.74
CA GLU A 123 -37.23 -58.08 -22.47
C GLU A 123 -38.03 -58.16 -23.78
N GLU A 124 -37.69 -57.37 -24.80
CA GLU A 124 -38.28 -57.49 -26.13
C GLU A 124 -38.15 -58.91 -26.69
N LYS A 125 -36.96 -59.51 -26.61
CA LYS A 125 -36.72 -60.90 -27.06
C LYS A 125 -37.55 -61.91 -26.26
N LYS A 126 -37.86 -61.65 -24.99
CA LYS A 126 -38.75 -62.48 -24.17
C LYS A 126 -40.23 -62.26 -24.56
N ARG A 127 -40.67 -61.01 -24.77
CA ARG A 127 -42.04 -60.70 -25.24
C ARG A 127 -42.30 -61.31 -26.62
N LYS A 128 -41.35 -61.21 -27.55
CA LYS A 128 -41.41 -61.84 -28.90
C LYS A 128 -41.43 -63.39 -28.84
N LYS A 129 -40.93 -64.00 -27.76
CA LYS A 129 -41.06 -65.46 -27.49
C LYS A 129 -42.33 -65.85 -26.73
N HIS A 130 -43.03 -64.88 -26.12
CA HIS A 130 -44.30 -65.08 -25.41
C HIS A 130 -45.49 -64.55 -26.25
N ILE A 131 -45.36 -64.63 -27.57
CA ILE A 131 -46.49 -64.63 -28.50
C ILE A 131 -46.61 -66.08 -29.02
N PRO A 132 -47.45 -66.92 -28.41
CA PRO A 132 -47.98 -68.08 -29.10
C PRO A 132 -48.87 -67.60 -30.24
N GLU A 133 -48.50 -67.91 -31.47
CA GLU A 133 -49.47 -67.94 -32.56
C GLU A 133 -50.46 -69.08 -32.27
N PHE A 134 -51.63 -68.75 -31.71
CA PHE A 134 -52.75 -69.67 -31.64
C PHE A 134 -54.04 -68.99 -32.10
N SER A 135 -54.46 -69.36 -33.31
CA SER A 135 -55.80 -69.23 -33.93
C SER A 135 -56.70 -68.06 -33.51
N GLY A 136 -56.85 -67.10 -34.43
CA GLY A 136 -58.07 -66.88 -35.24
C GLY A 136 -59.46 -66.76 -34.60
N ALA A 137 -60.30 -65.92 -35.24
CA ALA A 137 -61.73 -65.70 -34.97
C ALA A 137 -62.03 -65.01 -33.61
N ASP A 138 -62.79 -63.92 -33.50
CA ASP A 138 -63.92 -63.45 -34.29
C ASP A 138 -64.07 -61.91 -34.26
N ILE A 139 -64.49 -61.33 -35.39
CA ILE A 139 -65.18 -60.04 -35.44
C ILE A 139 -66.57 -60.33 -36.02
N TYR A 140 -67.57 -60.65 -35.18
CA TYR A 140 -69.01 -60.49 -35.47
C TYR A 140 -69.88 -60.86 -34.26
N GLY A 141 -70.99 -60.13 -34.05
CA GLY A 141 -72.08 -60.48 -33.10
C GLY A 141 -71.85 -60.01 -31.66
N ASP A 142 -72.44 -58.93 -31.14
CA ASP A 142 -73.86 -58.48 -31.05
C ASP A 142 -74.58 -58.95 -29.77
N SER A 143 -75.16 -57.98 -29.04
CA SER A 143 -76.20 -58.15 -28.00
C SER A 143 -75.78 -58.87 -26.68
N TYR A 144 -76.32 -58.62 -25.47
CA TYR A 144 -77.50 -57.90 -24.98
C TYR A 144 -77.42 -57.59 -23.44
N TYR A 145 -78.19 -56.60 -22.97
CA TYR A 145 -78.68 -56.31 -21.58
C TYR A 145 -77.75 -56.23 -20.35
N GLU A 146 -77.58 -54.97 -19.88
CA GLU A 146 -78.03 -54.38 -18.57
C GLU A 146 -77.87 -55.05 -17.18
N ASP A 147 -77.51 -54.15 -16.25
CA ASP A 147 -77.84 -54.00 -14.81
C ASP A 147 -77.76 -55.18 -13.79
N GLY A 148 -77.52 -54.83 -12.52
CA GLY A 148 -77.69 -55.72 -11.36
C GLY A 148 -76.42 -55.94 -10.52
N GLY A 149 -76.02 -54.93 -9.74
CA GLY A 149 -74.86 -55.07 -8.84
C GLY A 149 -75.12 -55.89 -7.57
N MET A 150 -74.05 -56.36 -6.92
CA MET A 150 -74.09 -56.79 -5.51
C MET A 150 -72.73 -56.59 -4.82
N ARG A 151 -72.77 -56.27 -3.51
CA ARG A 151 -71.57 -55.91 -2.73
C ARG A 151 -71.00 -57.14 -2.01
N SER A 152 -69.68 -57.13 -1.80
CA SER A 152 -69.04 -57.91 -0.73
C SER A 152 -68.22 -56.98 0.16
N ARG A 153 -68.64 -56.84 1.43
CA ARG A 153 -68.00 -56.02 2.47
C ARG A 153 -67.99 -56.79 3.79
N VAL A 154 -66.84 -57.34 4.19
CA VAL A 154 -66.41 -57.56 5.58
C VAL A 154 -64.87 -57.48 5.59
N THR A 155 -64.22 -56.37 5.95
CA THR A 155 -63.90 -55.86 7.30
C THR A 155 -63.03 -56.80 8.17
N LYS A 156 -61.70 -56.61 8.15
CA LYS A 156 -60.77 -56.73 9.29
C LYS A 156 -59.67 -55.68 9.06
N GLU A 157 -59.72 -54.49 9.64
CA GLU A 157 -59.50 -54.13 11.05
C GLU A 157 -58.02 -53.83 11.37
N ALA A 158 -57.79 -52.55 11.65
CA ALA A 158 -56.63 -51.85 12.22
C ALA A 158 -55.31 -52.61 12.49
N VAL A 159 -54.26 -52.19 11.77
CA VAL A 159 -52.98 -51.85 12.40
C VAL A 159 -52.58 -50.45 11.96
N CYS A 160 -52.29 -49.58 12.93
CA CYS A 160 -51.86 -48.20 12.70
C CYS A 160 -50.43 -48.19 12.14
N ALA A 161 -50.28 -47.88 10.84
CA ALA A 161 -49.00 -47.49 10.29
C ALA A 161 -48.76 -45.99 10.59
N PRO A 162 -47.65 -45.59 11.21
CA PRO A 162 -47.43 -44.21 11.61
C PRO A 162 -47.19 -43.31 10.40
N PRO A 163 -47.55 -42.01 10.46
CA PRO A 163 -47.20 -41.02 9.44
C PRO A 163 -45.71 -40.62 9.60
N SER A 164 -44.81 -41.58 9.43
CA SER A 164 -43.40 -41.48 9.85
C SER A 164 -42.43 -41.93 8.77
N ARG A 165 -42.73 -41.56 7.50
CA ARG A 165 -41.79 -41.57 6.36
C ARG A 165 -42.09 -40.44 5.36
N VAL A 166 -42.14 -39.19 5.84
CA VAL A 166 -41.40 -38.14 5.10
C VAL A 166 -39.99 -38.68 5.02
N THR A 167 -39.45 -38.90 3.82
CA THR A 167 -38.37 -39.89 3.72
C THR A 167 -37.13 -39.34 4.41
N HIS A 168 -36.35 -40.23 5.06
CA HIS A 168 -35.07 -39.88 5.70
C HIS A 168 -34.21 -39.02 4.75
N ARG A 169 -34.25 -39.39 3.46
CA ARG A 169 -33.62 -38.72 2.33
C ARG A 169 -34.11 -37.30 2.06
N ASP A 170 -35.39 -36.99 2.29
CA ASP A 170 -35.95 -35.63 2.14
C ASP A 170 -35.51 -34.72 3.30
N GLN A 171 -35.44 -35.26 4.52
CA GLN A 171 -34.93 -34.54 5.69
C GLN A 171 -33.42 -34.27 5.54
N GLU A 172 -32.63 -35.26 5.14
CA GLU A 172 -31.19 -35.10 4.84
C GLU A 172 -30.96 -34.03 3.75
N TRP A 173 -31.83 -33.96 2.74
CA TRP A 173 -31.78 -32.92 1.72
C TRP A 173 -32.08 -31.52 2.27
N TYR A 174 -33.05 -31.40 3.18
CA TYR A 174 -33.40 -30.14 3.82
C TYR A 174 -32.28 -29.65 4.77
N ASP A 175 -31.72 -30.56 5.56
CA ASP A 175 -30.63 -30.26 6.48
C ASP A 175 -29.33 -29.90 5.71
N ALA A 176 -29.06 -30.57 4.58
CA ALA A 176 -27.94 -30.23 3.69
C ALA A 176 -28.13 -28.88 2.97
N GLU A 177 -29.37 -28.50 2.66
CA GLU A 177 -29.70 -27.19 2.09
C GLU A 177 -29.53 -26.07 3.14
N ILE A 178 -29.90 -26.32 4.40
CA ILE A 178 -29.61 -25.42 5.53
C ILE A 178 -28.09 -25.28 5.72
N ALA A 179 -27.35 -26.38 5.73
CA ALA A 179 -25.90 -26.37 5.88
C ALA A 179 -25.20 -25.58 4.76
N ARG A 180 -25.64 -25.75 3.49
CA ARG A 180 -25.15 -24.95 2.35
C ARG A 180 -25.40 -23.45 2.56
N LYS A 181 -26.63 -23.06 2.92
CA LYS A 181 -26.98 -21.64 3.13
C LYS A 181 -26.21 -21.01 4.28
N LEU A 182 -26.02 -21.75 5.38
CA LEU A 182 -25.24 -21.28 6.52
C LEU A 182 -23.76 -21.08 6.14
N GLN A 183 -23.19 -22.01 5.37
CA GLN A 183 -21.82 -21.89 4.85
C GLN A 183 -21.66 -20.74 3.83
N GLU A 184 -22.66 -20.53 2.97
CA GLU A 184 -22.69 -19.41 2.02
C GLU A 184 -22.77 -18.05 2.75
N GLU A 185 -23.60 -17.95 3.79
CA GLU A 185 -23.71 -16.76 4.64
C GLU A 185 -22.39 -16.46 5.37
N GLU A 186 -21.70 -17.47 5.91
CA GLU A 186 -20.38 -17.31 6.53
C GLU A 186 -19.32 -16.80 5.53
N ILE A 187 -19.30 -17.36 4.31
CA ILE A 187 -18.38 -16.92 3.24
C ILE A 187 -18.67 -15.47 2.84
N LEU A 188 -19.94 -15.09 2.71
CA LEU A 188 -20.34 -13.72 2.38
C LEU A 188 -20.00 -12.73 3.50
N GLU A 189 -20.14 -13.11 4.77
CA GLU A 189 -19.75 -12.30 5.92
C GLU A 189 -18.22 -12.11 5.99
N ILE A 190 -17.43 -13.15 5.72
CA ILE A 190 -15.97 -13.05 5.61
C ILE A 190 -15.58 -12.07 4.49
N ALA A 191 -16.19 -12.18 3.30
CA ALA A 191 -15.94 -11.25 2.19
C ALA A 191 -16.31 -9.79 2.55
N ARG A 192 -17.43 -9.60 3.27
CA ARG A 192 -17.88 -8.28 3.75
C ARG A 192 -16.90 -7.69 4.77
N LEU A 193 -16.42 -8.49 5.71
CA LEU A 193 -15.44 -8.10 6.73
C LEU A 193 -14.10 -7.71 6.10
N LEU A 194 -13.59 -8.51 5.16
CA LEU A 194 -12.32 -8.25 4.45
C LEU A 194 -12.40 -6.94 3.66
N MET A 195 -13.47 -6.72 2.90
CA MET A 195 -13.72 -5.45 2.19
C MET A 195 -13.91 -4.25 3.13
N ALA A 196 -14.43 -4.46 4.34
CA ALA A 196 -14.56 -3.40 5.34
C ALA A 196 -13.23 -3.07 6.02
N GLU A 197 -12.40 -4.07 6.31
CA GLU A 197 -11.05 -3.92 6.85
C GLU A 197 -10.13 -3.21 5.85
N GLU A 198 -10.13 -3.61 4.57
CA GLU A 198 -9.35 -2.95 3.52
C GLU A 198 -9.77 -1.47 3.38
N LYS A 199 -11.08 -1.18 3.31
CA LYS A 199 -11.59 0.21 3.26
C LYS A 199 -11.20 1.02 4.51
N LYS A 200 -11.09 0.39 5.68
CA LYS A 200 -10.65 1.03 6.93
C LYS A 200 -9.13 1.27 6.93
N ALA A 201 -8.35 0.31 6.44
CA ALA A 201 -6.90 0.43 6.27
C ALA A 201 -6.54 1.53 5.26
N TYR A 202 -7.21 1.56 4.10
CA TYR A 202 -7.03 2.60 3.08
C TYR A 202 -7.34 4.01 3.62
N LYS A 203 -8.46 4.19 4.34
CA LYS A 203 -8.79 5.47 4.99
C LYS A 203 -7.72 5.88 6.01
N LYS A 204 -7.27 4.97 6.87
CA LYS A 204 -6.22 5.21 7.87
C LYS A 204 -4.86 5.53 7.25
N ALA A 205 -4.52 4.92 6.13
CA ALA A 205 -3.30 5.25 5.37
C ALA A 205 -3.39 6.66 4.77
N LYS A 206 -4.50 6.98 4.10
CA LYS A 206 -4.76 8.30 3.49
C LYS A 206 -4.85 9.44 4.49
N GLU A 207 -5.30 9.17 5.72
CA GLU A 207 -5.28 10.13 6.83
C GLU A 207 -3.86 10.36 7.37
N ARG A 208 -3.06 9.29 7.51
CA ARG A 208 -1.63 9.38 7.89
C ARG A 208 -0.79 10.13 6.86
N GLU A 209 -1.11 9.99 5.58
CA GLU A 209 -0.49 10.74 4.48
C GLU A 209 -0.81 12.24 4.59
N LYS A 210 -2.10 12.61 4.74
CA LYS A 210 -2.50 14.02 4.92
C LYS A 210 -1.90 14.67 6.17
N THR A 211 -1.85 13.94 7.28
CA THR A 211 -1.30 14.43 8.56
C THR A 211 0.23 14.42 8.62
N SER A 212 0.92 13.78 7.66
CA SER A 212 2.39 13.83 7.55
C SER A 212 2.88 15.00 6.69
N VAL A 213 2.09 15.43 5.69
CA VAL A 213 2.38 16.62 4.87
C VAL A 213 2.38 17.90 5.71
N ASP A 214 1.44 18.03 6.64
CA ASP A 214 1.26 19.23 7.48
C ASP A 214 2.35 19.42 8.57
N LYS A 215 3.24 18.44 8.74
CA LYS A 215 4.31 18.44 9.77
C LYS A 215 5.72 18.63 9.19
N LYS A 216 5.83 19.15 7.97
CA LYS A 216 7.12 19.36 7.28
C LYS A 216 7.51 20.82 7.09
N HIS A 217 6.87 21.75 7.82
CA HIS A 217 7.25 23.17 7.78
C HIS A 217 7.34 23.84 9.17
N ASP A 218 8.25 23.37 10.02
CA ASP A 218 8.77 24.17 11.13
C ASP A 218 10.25 23.82 11.41
N PRO A 219 11.21 24.72 11.13
CA PRO A 219 12.62 24.50 11.40
C PRO A 219 13.09 25.11 12.73
N GLU A 220 14.08 24.46 13.34
CA GLU A 220 15.02 25.00 14.32
C GLU A 220 14.59 25.06 15.82
N CYS A 221 15.06 24.07 16.59
CA CYS A 221 15.56 24.34 17.94
C CYS A 221 16.83 23.52 18.20
N LYS A 222 17.88 24.18 18.71
CA LYS A 222 19.23 23.62 18.91
C LYS A 222 19.46 23.27 20.39
N SER A 223 20.15 22.16 20.65
CA SER A 223 20.89 21.98 21.91
C SER A 223 22.11 21.07 21.69
N LYS A 224 23.30 21.55 22.08
CA LYS A 224 24.57 20.83 21.93
C LYS A 224 24.92 20.04 23.20
N THR A 225 25.73 18.99 23.00
CA THR A 225 26.72 18.41 23.94
C THR A 225 26.29 17.93 25.34
N ALA A 226 26.33 16.60 25.53
CA ALA A 226 27.27 15.94 26.47
C ALA A 226 27.35 14.42 26.21
N LYS A 227 28.49 13.78 26.55
CA LYS A 227 28.61 12.30 26.66
C LYS A 227 27.95 11.85 27.99
N PRO A 228 27.61 10.55 28.15
CA PRO A 228 28.56 9.69 28.88
C PRO A 228 28.59 8.22 28.42
N ALA A 229 29.46 7.43 29.06
CA ALA A 229 29.49 5.98 28.94
C ALA A 229 29.04 5.31 30.25
N HIS A 230 28.54 4.06 30.13
CA HIS A 230 28.62 2.97 31.10
C HIS A 230 27.63 2.84 32.30
N SER A 231 27.14 1.61 32.48
CA SER A 231 26.67 0.89 33.72
C SER A 231 25.45 1.28 34.58
N LYS A 232 24.45 0.36 34.56
CA LYS A 232 23.76 -0.37 35.68
C LYS A 232 22.95 0.33 36.81
N SER A 233 22.06 -0.50 37.41
CA SER A 233 21.14 -0.29 38.57
C SER A 233 19.91 0.57 38.23
N LYS A 234 18.63 0.17 38.37
CA LYS A 234 17.84 -0.65 39.34
C LYS A 234 17.28 0.20 40.49
N GLU A 235 15.99 -0.03 40.83
CA GLU A 235 15.24 0.50 42.00
C GLU A 235 14.75 1.96 41.87
N SER A 236 13.60 2.43 42.39
CA SER A 236 12.26 1.88 42.75
C SER A 236 11.29 3.08 42.98
N SER A 237 10.01 2.82 43.30
CA SER A 237 8.91 3.75 43.66
C SER A 237 8.49 4.77 42.57
N GLU A 238 7.25 4.84 42.09
CA GLU A 238 5.90 4.83 42.71
C GLU A 238 5.42 6.25 43.13
N ALA A 239 4.10 6.45 42.93
CA ALA A 239 3.25 7.53 43.44
C ALA A 239 3.12 8.87 42.66
N HIS A 240 1.86 9.10 42.25
CA HIS A 240 1.14 10.39 42.20
C HIS A 240 1.28 11.29 40.96
N ARG A 241 0.23 12.03 40.54
CA ARG A 241 -1.25 11.88 40.65
C ARG A 241 -1.88 12.83 39.62
N TRP A 242 -2.92 12.41 38.90
CA TRP A 242 -3.63 13.25 37.94
C TRP A 242 -4.48 14.35 38.63
N ARG A 243 -4.25 15.62 38.27
CA ARG A 243 -5.23 16.71 38.40
C ARG A 243 -5.04 17.77 37.31
N THR A 244 -5.98 17.81 36.37
CA THR A 244 -6.31 19.01 35.60
C THR A 244 -7.57 19.58 36.22
N ASP A 245 -7.57 20.86 36.64
CA ASP A 245 -8.82 21.63 36.69
C ASP A 245 -8.56 23.15 36.76
N ARG A 246 -9.51 23.95 36.27
CA ARG A 246 -9.39 25.41 36.10
C ARG A 246 -10.71 26.10 36.43
N PRO A 247 -10.68 27.27 37.13
CA PRO A 247 -11.66 28.31 36.77
C PRO A 247 -11.15 29.78 36.83
N ALA A 248 -11.63 30.57 35.85
CA ALA A 248 -12.01 32.01 35.87
C ALA A 248 -11.05 33.17 36.30
N ARG A 249 -11.51 34.41 36.00
CA ARG A 249 -10.87 35.78 35.98
C ARG A 249 -11.71 36.74 36.89
N PRO A 250 -11.52 38.10 37.08
CA PRO A 250 -10.73 39.13 36.35
C PRO A 250 -9.98 40.21 37.24
N PRO A 251 -9.83 41.54 36.93
CA PRO A 251 -8.57 42.34 36.89
C PRO A 251 -8.49 43.43 38.02
N PRO A 252 -7.75 44.60 38.02
CA PRO A 252 -7.24 45.56 36.98
C PRO A 252 -5.68 45.76 37.02
N GLY A 253 -4.98 46.75 36.40
CA GLY A 253 -5.29 47.74 35.32
C GLY A 253 -4.48 49.07 35.39
N ALA A 254 -4.50 49.87 34.29
CA ALA A 254 -4.11 51.30 34.09
C ALA A 254 -2.66 51.74 33.69
N GLN A 255 -2.63 52.75 32.79
CA GLN A 255 -1.53 53.67 32.37
C GLN A 255 -0.48 53.16 31.32
N MET A 256 0.05 53.95 30.36
CA MET A 256 -0.23 55.32 29.83
C MET A 256 0.70 55.63 28.61
N GLU A 257 0.28 56.48 27.64
CA GLU A 257 0.97 57.00 26.42
C GLU A 257 1.55 55.94 25.42
N ALA A 258 1.56 56.06 24.08
CA ALA A 258 1.56 57.16 23.08
C ALA A 258 2.96 57.62 22.59
N GLU A 259 3.00 58.21 21.37
CA GLU A 259 4.15 58.51 20.49
C GLU A 259 4.77 57.26 19.79
N ASP A 260 4.59 57.00 18.49
CA ASP A 260 4.79 57.80 17.24
C ASP A 260 6.25 57.87 16.78
N LEU A 261 6.51 57.37 15.56
CA LEU A 261 7.31 58.01 14.50
C LEU A 261 7.36 57.12 13.24
N ASN A 262 7.37 57.75 12.07
CA ASN A 262 7.08 57.12 10.77
C ASN A 262 8.32 56.81 9.89
N GLY A 263 8.26 55.65 9.21
CA GLY A 263 8.71 55.45 7.83
C GLY A 263 10.19 55.08 7.56
N PRO A 264 10.58 54.85 6.28
CA PRO A 264 9.74 54.68 5.08
C PRO A 264 10.01 53.36 4.30
N HIS A 265 9.30 53.20 3.18
CA HIS A 265 9.32 52.05 2.26
C HIS A 265 10.71 51.56 1.79
N PHE A 266 10.83 50.24 1.57
CA PHE A 266 11.52 49.72 0.39
C PHE A 266 10.75 48.57 -0.27
N THR A 267 10.64 48.65 -1.60
CA THR A 267 10.02 47.64 -2.47
C THR A 267 10.96 46.48 -2.73
N ASN A 268 10.47 45.24 -2.83
CA ASN A 268 11.13 44.24 -3.66
C ASN A 268 10.13 43.36 -4.42
N GLN A 269 10.39 43.16 -5.71
CA GLN A 269 9.52 42.44 -6.63
C GLN A 269 9.99 40.99 -6.74
N HIS A 270 9.13 40.02 -6.42
CA HIS A 270 9.44 38.61 -6.64
C HIS A 270 9.13 38.20 -8.08
N SER A 271 10.11 38.34 -8.97
CA SER A 271 10.06 37.79 -10.33
C SER A 271 11.20 36.79 -10.57
N SER A 272 10.96 35.51 -10.26
CA SER A 272 11.73 34.37 -10.79
C SER A 272 10.97 33.06 -10.59
N SER A 273 9.97 32.81 -11.44
CA SER A 273 9.55 31.43 -11.71
C SER A 273 10.45 30.86 -12.81
N ARG A 274 11.22 29.82 -12.50
CA ARG A 274 11.90 28.98 -13.50
C ARG A 274 10.98 27.80 -13.82
N HIS A 275 10.64 27.60 -15.08
CA HIS A 275 10.07 26.34 -15.56
C HIS A 275 11.02 25.63 -16.52
N CYS A 276 11.02 24.31 -16.45
CA CYS A 276 12.01 23.44 -17.07
C CYS A 276 11.75 23.17 -18.56
N ALA A 277 12.87 22.96 -19.27
CA ALA A 277 13.14 21.95 -20.29
C ALA A 277 11.97 21.31 -21.08
N LYS A 278 12.14 21.32 -22.40
CA LYS A 278 11.93 20.14 -23.26
C LYS A 278 13.02 20.09 -24.32
N SER A 279 13.77 19.00 -24.35
CA SER A 279 14.66 18.62 -25.45
C SER A 279 14.03 17.43 -26.15
N GLU A 280 13.72 17.52 -27.44
CA GLU A 280 13.22 16.39 -28.23
C GLU A 280 14.25 15.89 -29.26
N SER A 281 14.19 14.59 -29.50
CA SER A 281 15.26 13.79 -30.11
C SER A 281 15.34 13.92 -31.63
N SER A 282 16.52 14.26 -32.15
CA SER A 282 16.81 14.18 -33.58
C SER A 282 16.87 12.72 -34.06
N HIS A 283 15.84 12.30 -34.79
CA HIS A 283 15.81 11.01 -35.47
C HIS A 283 16.60 11.08 -36.77
N LYS A 284 17.60 10.19 -36.93
CA LYS A 284 18.39 10.09 -38.16
C LYS A 284 17.55 9.45 -39.28
N GLY A 285 17.15 10.25 -40.26
CA GLY A 285 16.60 9.77 -41.52
C GLY A 285 17.70 9.20 -42.43
N PHE A 286 17.45 8.04 -43.03
CA PHE A 286 18.28 7.54 -44.12
C PHE A 286 18.06 8.38 -45.39
N HIS A 287 19.15 8.80 -46.04
CA HIS A 287 19.10 9.37 -47.38
C HIS A 287 19.67 8.37 -48.38
N TYR A 288 18.81 7.90 -49.28
CA TYR A 288 19.17 7.14 -50.47
C TYR A 288 19.30 8.10 -51.67
N LYS A 289 19.96 7.63 -52.73
CA LYS A 289 20.33 8.34 -53.98
C LYS A 289 21.61 9.19 -53.82
N GLN A 290 22.48 9.26 -54.83
CA GLN A 290 22.30 8.91 -56.24
C GLN A 290 23.53 8.20 -56.81
#